data_AF-A0A2J5P835-F1
#
_entry.id   AF-A0A2J5P835-F1
#
_cell.length_a   1.000
_cell.length_b   1.000
_cell.length_c   1.000
_cell.angle_alpha   90.00
_cell.angle_beta   90.00
_cell.angle_gamma   90.00
#
_symmetry.space_group_name_H-M   'P 1'
#
loop_
_entity.id
_entity.type
_entity.pdbx_description
1 polymer ?
#
loop_
_entity_poly.entity_id
_entity_poly.type
_entity_poly.pdbx_seq_one_letter_code
_entity_poly.pdbx_strand_id
1 'polypeptide(L)'
;MKKILFFIVVVPFFAFCNTIKVKDGLYYGYWVYKEHGAMKEYGVLANKPRKNMGKYILSPVPKFTDDNEIYVEVKGGVPTVYFYQKSVESDLNTVGWAGARFAEGNMVISSSTIRMVTEDTTENIFVGERISGKKLKFEKDELVPLSLIDDNGFNVNCNQYLDVNAYRENGLPYYSEPDPDGRKGIEIGYPTTIFAVGELGICSAFLDDDIVPQIKNGWIQFRRLN
;
A
#
# COMPACT_ATOMS: atom_id res chain seq x y z
N MET A 1 69.05 -9.03 10.34
CA MET A 1 67.88 -8.31 9.82
C MET A 1 66.62 -9.11 10.15
N LYS A 2 65.80 -8.66 11.11
CA LYS A 2 64.54 -9.32 11.49
C LYS A 2 63.44 -8.86 10.53
N LYS A 3 62.85 -9.78 9.76
CA LYS A 3 61.68 -9.52 8.93
C LYS A 3 60.45 -9.51 9.84
N ILE A 4 59.78 -8.36 9.94
CA ILE A 4 58.48 -8.23 10.61
C ILE A 4 57.41 -8.61 9.59
N LEU A 5 56.68 -9.70 9.86
CA LEU A 5 55.53 -10.12 9.07
C LEU A 5 54.30 -9.37 9.59
N PHE A 6 53.73 -8.47 8.78
CA PHE A 6 52.43 -7.86 9.06
C PHE A 6 51.34 -8.87 8.69
N PHE A 7 50.67 -9.45 9.69
CA PHE A 7 49.41 -10.16 9.50
C PHE A 7 48.29 -9.13 9.32
N ILE A 8 47.82 -8.92 8.10
CA ILE A 8 46.59 -8.18 7.83
C ILE A 8 45.44 -9.12 8.13
N VAL A 9 44.80 -8.92 9.29
CA VAL A 9 43.53 -9.58 9.63
C VAL A 9 42.44 -8.95 8.79
N VAL A 10 42.06 -9.61 7.71
CA VAL A 10 40.86 -9.26 6.94
C VAL A 10 39.67 -9.74 7.76
N VAL A 11 39.07 -8.85 8.55
CA VAL A 11 37.79 -9.11 9.21
C VAL A 11 36.72 -9.02 8.10
N PRO A 12 36.05 -10.12 7.74
CA PRO A 12 34.90 -10.00 6.86
C PRO A 12 33.81 -9.26 7.65
N PHE A 13 33.58 -8.00 7.29
CA PHE A 13 32.36 -7.31 7.68
C PHE A 13 31.20 -8.04 6.99
N PHE A 14 30.67 -9.06 7.65
CA PHE A 14 29.34 -9.57 7.34
C PHE A 14 28.38 -8.42 7.63
N ALA A 15 28.03 -7.66 6.59
CA ALA A 15 26.85 -6.83 6.63
C ALA A 15 25.67 -7.77 6.85
N PHE A 16 25.24 -7.91 8.11
CA PHE A 16 23.94 -8.48 8.41
C PHE A 16 22.92 -7.53 7.78
N CYS A 17 22.47 -7.84 6.56
CA CYS A 17 21.19 -7.35 6.09
C CYS A 17 20.17 -7.82 7.11
N ASN A 18 19.75 -6.93 8.02
CA ASN A 18 18.58 -7.16 8.84
C ASN A 18 17.38 -7.24 7.91
N THR A 19 17.09 -8.43 7.40
CA THR A 19 15.88 -8.67 6.63
C THR A 19 14.72 -8.51 7.62
N ILE A 20 13.90 -7.47 7.42
CA ILE A 20 12.67 -7.33 8.17
C ILE A 20 11.84 -8.59 7.95
N LYS A 21 11.49 -9.28 9.04
CA LYS A 21 10.66 -10.49 9.03
C LYS A 21 9.29 -10.16 9.59
N VAL A 22 8.39 -9.74 8.72
CA VAL A 22 6.95 -9.71 9.05
C VAL A 22 6.49 -11.17 9.18
N LYS A 23 5.79 -11.50 10.28
CA LYS A 23 5.29 -12.85 10.49
C LYS A 23 4.15 -13.18 9.52
N ASP A 24 3.96 -14.46 9.26
CA ASP A 24 2.81 -14.94 8.50
C ASP A 24 1.51 -14.54 9.19
N GLY A 25 0.51 -14.13 8.42
CA GLY A 25 -0.77 -13.65 8.94
C GLY A 25 -1.47 -12.71 7.97
N LEU A 26 -2.71 -12.36 8.29
CA LEU A 26 -3.43 -11.31 7.59
C LEU A 26 -3.33 -10.02 8.40
N TYR A 27 -2.99 -8.92 7.74
CA TYR A 27 -2.86 -7.61 8.35
C TYR A 27 -3.83 -6.64 7.70
N TYR A 28 -4.39 -5.73 8.49
CA TYR A 28 -5.25 -4.65 8.01
C TYR A 28 -4.64 -3.29 8.33
N GLY A 29 -4.67 -2.38 7.37
CA GLY A 29 -4.10 -1.04 7.50
C GLY A 29 -5.06 -0.08 8.20
N TYR A 30 -4.57 0.59 9.24
CA TYR A 30 -5.23 1.71 9.90
C TYR A 30 -4.40 2.96 9.70
N TRP A 31 -5.01 4.08 9.34
CA TRP A 31 -4.29 5.35 9.42
C TRP A 31 -4.22 5.80 10.87
N VAL A 32 -3.01 6.07 11.36
CA VAL A 32 -2.80 6.55 12.71
C VAL A 32 -1.93 7.79 12.71
N TYR A 33 -2.20 8.70 13.64
CA TYR A 33 -1.39 9.89 13.87
C TYR A 33 -1.30 10.18 15.37
N LYS A 34 -0.34 11.03 15.76
CA LYS A 34 -0.18 11.47 17.14
C LYS A 34 -0.71 12.90 17.30
N GLU A 35 -1.57 13.08 18.29
CA GLU A 35 -2.06 14.39 18.70
C GLU A 35 -1.88 14.52 20.21
N HIS A 36 -1.08 15.50 20.63
CA HIS A 36 -0.74 15.70 22.05
C HIS A 36 -0.21 14.44 22.76
N GLY A 37 0.52 13.58 22.03
CA GLY A 37 1.09 12.33 22.54
C GLY A 37 0.14 11.13 22.53
N ALA A 38 -1.16 11.34 22.30
CA ALA A 38 -2.13 10.27 22.14
C ALA A 38 -2.20 9.79 20.68
N MET A 39 -2.30 8.47 20.50
CA MET A 39 -2.55 7.87 19.19
C MET A 39 -4.02 8.03 18.81
N LYS A 40 -4.29 8.52 17.61
CA LYS A 40 -5.62 8.66 17.03
C LYS A 40 -5.67 8.00 15.66
N GLU A 41 -6.86 7.59 15.24
CA GLU A 41 -7.11 7.05 13.91
C GLU A 41 -7.77 8.10 13.02
N TYR A 42 -7.50 8.07 11.71
CA TYR A 42 -8.11 8.98 10.74
C TYR A 42 -8.84 8.21 9.64
N GLY A 43 -9.96 8.76 9.18
CA GLY A 43 -10.89 8.09 8.27
C GLY A 43 -10.52 8.08 6.79
N VAL A 44 -9.24 8.21 6.42
CA VAL A 44 -8.79 7.97 5.02
C VAL A 44 -8.75 6.47 4.69
N LEU A 45 -8.62 5.66 5.73
CA LEU A 45 -8.69 4.21 5.72
C LEU A 45 -9.88 3.80 6.56
N ALA A 46 -10.67 2.85 6.07
CA ALA A 46 -11.82 2.36 6.82
C ALA A 46 -11.34 1.87 8.19
N ASN A 47 -11.95 2.35 9.26
CA ASN A 47 -11.46 2.07 10.62
C ASN A 47 -11.84 0.68 11.14
N LYS A 48 -12.56 -0.13 10.36
CA LYS A 48 -12.99 -1.48 10.76
C LYS A 48 -13.02 -2.44 9.56
N PRO A 49 -12.22 -3.52 9.57
CA PRO A 49 -12.30 -4.54 8.55
C PRO A 49 -13.64 -5.29 8.64
N ARG A 50 -14.25 -5.60 7.49
CA ARG A 50 -15.54 -6.31 7.43
C ARG A 50 -15.33 -7.79 7.14
N LYS A 51 -16.25 -8.61 7.66
CA LYS A 51 -16.35 -10.03 7.33
C LYS A 51 -17.69 -10.33 6.69
N ASN A 52 -17.68 -11.18 5.68
CA ASN A 52 -18.86 -11.88 5.22
C ASN A 52 -18.57 -13.38 5.15
N MET A 53 -19.52 -14.20 5.58
CA MET A 53 -19.36 -15.67 5.64
C MET A 53 -18.07 -16.13 6.35
N GLY A 54 -17.66 -15.41 7.41
CA GLY A 54 -16.45 -15.70 8.18
C GLY A 54 -15.13 -15.29 7.50
N LYS A 55 -15.15 -14.78 6.27
CA LYS A 55 -13.97 -14.30 5.54
C LYS A 55 -13.94 -12.78 5.50
N TYR A 56 -12.73 -12.20 5.51
CA TYR A 56 -12.56 -10.77 5.28
C TYR A 56 -12.88 -10.41 3.83
N ILE A 57 -13.49 -9.25 3.64
CA ILE A 57 -13.81 -8.70 2.32
C ILE A 57 -13.22 -7.30 2.17
N LEU A 58 -12.89 -6.93 0.94
CA LEU A 58 -12.82 -5.53 0.55
C LEU A 58 -14.25 -5.00 0.52
N SER A 59 -14.49 -3.87 1.16
CA SER A 59 -15.84 -3.28 1.28
C SER A 59 -15.93 -1.99 0.48
N PRO A 60 -16.16 -2.04 -0.84
CA PRO A 60 -16.59 -0.86 -1.58
C PRO A 60 -17.77 -0.21 -0.87
N VAL A 61 -17.70 1.11 -0.70
CA VAL A 61 -18.69 1.90 0.01
C VAL A 61 -19.33 2.92 -0.93
N PRO A 62 -20.61 3.29 -0.72
CA PRO A 62 -21.30 4.26 -1.57
C PRO A 62 -20.58 5.60 -1.65
N LYS A 63 -20.89 6.36 -2.70
CA LYS A 63 -20.44 7.75 -2.92
C LYS A 63 -20.43 8.54 -1.62
N PHE A 64 -19.36 9.29 -1.37
CA PHE A 64 -19.17 10.20 -0.22
C PHE A 64 -18.73 9.61 1.13
N THR A 65 -18.34 8.34 1.17
CA THR A 65 -17.52 7.81 2.28
C THR A 65 -16.05 7.78 1.82
N ASP A 66 -15.12 8.27 2.64
CA ASP A 66 -13.70 8.45 2.27
C ASP A 66 -12.81 7.28 2.74
N ASP A 67 -13.36 6.07 2.69
CA ASP A 67 -12.75 4.90 3.31
C ASP A 67 -12.04 4.03 2.27
N ASN A 68 -10.76 4.25 2.01
CA ASN A 68 -9.96 3.25 1.30
C ASN A 68 -9.74 2.03 2.20
N GLU A 69 -9.43 0.87 1.62
CA GLU A 69 -9.06 -0.32 2.40
C GLU A 69 -7.78 -0.95 1.86
N ILE A 70 -6.94 -1.43 2.77
CA ILE A 70 -5.74 -2.18 2.40
C ILE A 70 -5.47 -3.30 3.40
N TYR A 71 -5.23 -4.48 2.85
CA TYR A 71 -4.84 -5.68 3.57
C TYR A 71 -3.50 -6.18 3.04
N VAL A 72 -2.70 -6.79 3.92
CA VAL A 72 -1.48 -7.50 3.55
C VAL A 72 -1.56 -8.90 4.12
N GLU A 73 -1.61 -9.91 3.25
CA GLU A 73 -1.49 -11.31 3.64
C GLU A 73 -0.03 -11.75 3.49
N VAL A 74 0.56 -12.29 4.54
CA VAL A 74 1.90 -12.87 4.52
C VAL A 74 1.79 -14.38 4.69
N LYS A 75 2.31 -15.13 3.72
CA LYS A 75 2.37 -16.61 3.75
C LYS A 75 3.77 -17.07 3.37
N GLY A 76 4.42 -17.84 4.24
CA GLY A 76 5.81 -18.27 4.04
C GLY A 76 6.77 -17.09 3.87
N GLY A 77 6.50 -15.96 4.53
CA GLY A 77 7.27 -14.72 4.37
C GLY A 77 7.06 -13.96 3.06
N VAL A 78 6.08 -14.36 2.23
CA VAL A 78 5.76 -13.69 0.96
C VAL A 78 4.48 -12.85 1.13
N PRO A 79 4.56 -11.52 0.96
CA PRO A 79 3.40 -10.64 1.06
C PRO A 79 2.54 -10.64 -0.22
N THR A 80 1.22 -10.59 -0.03
CA THR A 80 0.22 -10.26 -1.06
C THR A 80 -0.65 -9.12 -0.54
N VAL A 81 -0.72 -8.04 -1.28
CA VAL A 81 -1.53 -6.86 -0.95
C VAL A 81 -2.90 -7.02 -1.59
N TYR A 82 -3.97 -6.69 -0.86
CA TYR A 82 -5.34 -6.57 -1.38
C TYR A 82 -5.85 -5.18 -1.03
N PHE A 83 -6.50 -4.49 -1.95
CA PHE A 83 -6.86 -3.10 -1.75
C PHE A 83 -8.15 -2.71 -2.44
N TYR A 84 -8.83 -1.73 -1.84
CA TYR A 84 -9.91 -0.96 -2.41
C TYR A 84 -9.51 0.51 -2.38
N GLN A 85 -9.70 1.18 -3.51
CA GLN A 85 -9.43 2.59 -3.70
C GLN A 85 -10.65 3.26 -4.31
N LYS A 86 -11.05 4.37 -3.69
CA LYS A 86 -12.11 5.22 -4.21
C LYS A 86 -11.61 6.06 -5.39
N SER A 87 -12.47 6.28 -6.38
CA SER A 87 -12.21 7.26 -7.44
C SER A 87 -12.85 8.61 -7.11
N VAL A 88 -12.15 9.70 -7.45
CA VAL A 88 -12.65 11.07 -7.36
C VAL A 88 -13.42 11.46 -8.62
N GLU A 89 -12.94 10.97 -9.76
CA GLU A 89 -13.31 11.46 -11.09
C GLU A 89 -14.38 10.59 -11.76
N SER A 90 -14.74 9.47 -11.14
CA SER A 90 -15.65 8.47 -11.70
C SER A 90 -16.48 7.79 -10.63
N ASP A 91 -17.66 7.30 -11.01
CA ASP A 91 -18.49 6.40 -10.20
C ASP A 91 -17.92 4.97 -10.11
N LEU A 92 -16.74 4.77 -10.72
CA LEU A 92 -16.00 3.52 -10.72
C LEU A 92 -14.86 3.55 -9.72
N ASN A 93 -14.97 2.74 -8.68
CA ASN A 93 -13.91 2.49 -7.71
C ASN A 93 -12.99 1.37 -8.20
N THR A 94 -11.78 1.30 -7.65
CA THR A 94 -10.81 0.26 -7.98
C THR A 94 -10.68 -0.74 -6.85
N VAL A 95 -10.73 -2.03 -7.18
CA VAL A 95 -10.31 -3.13 -6.30
C VAL A 95 -9.16 -3.87 -6.94
N GLY A 96 -8.26 -4.41 -6.13
CA GLY A 96 -7.13 -5.12 -6.69
C GLY A 96 -6.35 -5.96 -5.71
N TRP A 97 -5.38 -6.67 -6.26
CA TRP A 97 -4.35 -7.36 -5.50
C TRP A 97 -2.99 -7.26 -6.20
N ALA A 98 -1.93 -7.42 -5.42
CA ALA A 98 -0.58 -7.49 -5.93
C ALA A 98 0.29 -8.45 -5.12
N GLY A 99 1.06 -9.28 -5.83
CA GLY A 99 2.16 -10.00 -5.20
C GLY A 99 3.31 -9.05 -4.91
N ALA A 100 3.97 -9.25 -3.77
CA ALA A 100 5.08 -8.42 -3.35
C ALA A 100 6.21 -9.27 -2.76
N ARG A 101 7.35 -8.64 -2.49
CA ARG A 101 8.48 -9.26 -1.78
C ARG A 101 9.04 -8.30 -0.74
N PHE A 102 9.55 -8.83 0.37
CA PHE A 102 10.32 -8.03 1.31
C PHE A 102 11.79 -7.95 0.86
N ALA A 103 12.34 -6.74 0.81
CA ALA A 103 13.75 -6.51 0.50
C ALA A 103 14.23 -5.20 1.13
N GLU A 104 15.36 -5.26 1.84
CA GLU A 104 16.06 -4.07 2.37
C GLU A 104 15.17 -3.11 3.18
N GLY A 105 14.25 -3.68 3.96
CA GLY A 105 13.33 -2.89 4.78
C GLY A 105 12.13 -2.30 4.01
N ASN A 106 11.90 -2.74 2.78
CA ASN A 106 10.76 -2.37 1.95
C ASN A 106 9.92 -3.60 1.61
N MET A 107 8.63 -3.36 1.37
CA MET A 107 7.78 -4.23 0.57
C MET A 107 7.82 -3.70 -0.87
N VAL A 108 8.24 -4.55 -1.80
CA VAL A 108 8.49 -4.18 -3.19
C VAL A 108 7.41 -4.79 -4.08
N ILE A 109 6.77 -3.94 -4.88
CA ILE A 109 5.63 -4.29 -5.73
C ILE A 109 5.93 -3.91 -7.17
N SER A 110 5.88 -4.87 -8.10
CA SER A 110 6.23 -4.62 -9.52
C SER A 110 5.02 -4.60 -10.45
N SER A 111 3.88 -5.09 -9.99
CA SER A 111 2.65 -5.16 -10.77
C SER A 111 1.45 -5.41 -9.86
N SER A 112 0.28 -4.96 -10.30
CA SER A 112 -1.00 -5.25 -9.68
C SER A 112 -1.97 -5.89 -10.69
N THR A 113 -3.01 -6.54 -10.18
CA THR A 113 -4.20 -6.89 -10.95
C THR A 113 -5.36 -6.11 -10.36
N ILE A 114 -6.01 -5.30 -11.18
CA ILE A 114 -7.09 -4.42 -10.75
C ILE A 114 -8.36 -4.68 -11.56
N ARG A 115 -9.49 -4.36 -10.94
CA ARG A 115 -10.80 -4.35 -11.59
C ARG A 115 -11.57 -3.14 -11.07
N MET A 116 -12.30 -2.49 -11.96
CA MET A 116 -13.19 -1.41 -11.59
C MET A 116 -14.55 -1.97 -11.17
N VAL A 117 -15.12 -1.39 -10.12
CA VAL A 117 -16.42 -1.75 -9.56
C VAL A 117 -17.25 -0.48 -9.36
N THR A 118 -18.57 -0.57 -9.49
CA THR A 118 -19.45 0.56 -9.21
C THR A 118 -19.50 0.83 -7.70
N GLU A 119 -19.81 2.07 -7.32
CA GLU A 119 -19.97 2.50 -5.93
C GLU A 119 -21.06 1.75 -5.14
N ASP A 120 -22.06 1.21 -5.84
CA ASP A 120 -23.20 0.47 -5.28
C ASP A 120 -23.01 -1.05 -5.35
N THR A 121 -21.80 -1.52 -5.70
CA THR A 121 -21.55 -2.95 -5.81
C THR A 121 -21.88 -3.68 -4.50
N THR A 122 -22.62 -4.77 -4.62
CA THR A 122 -22.94 -5.70 -3.52
C THR A 122 -22.08 -6.95 -3.57
N GLU A 123 -21.10 -6.98 -4.48
CA GLU A 123 -20.21 -8.11 -4.66
C GLU A 123 -19.32 -8.31 -3.41
N ASN A 124 -19.22 -9.56 -2.96
CA ASN A 124 -18.29 -9.93 -1.90
C ASN A 124 -16.92 -10.20 -2.48
N ILE A 125 -16.01 -9.25 -2.31
CA ILE A 125 -14.66 -9.33 -2.84
C ILE A 125 -13.74 -9.83 -1.73
N PHE A 126 -13.54 -11.15 -1.68
CA PHE A 126 -12.83 -11.79 -0.57
C PHE A 126 -11.34 -11.51 -0.56
N VAL A 127 -10.83 -11.12 0.61
CA VAL A 127 -9.39 -11.02 0.87
C VAL A 127 -8.80 -12.42 0.98
N GLY A 128 -7.66 -12.65 0.31
CA GLY A 128 -7.04 -13.98 0.20
C GLY A 128 -7.39 -14.72 -1.10
N GLU A 129 -8.31 -14.18 -1.90
CA GLU A 129 -8.69 -14.72 -3.21
C GLU A 129 -8.20 -13.78 -4.32
N ARG A 130 -7.53 -14.34 -5.34
CA ARG A 130 -7.04 -13.55 -6.48
C ARG A 130 -8.21 -13.20 -7.40
N ILE A 131 -8.61 -11.95 -7.39
CA ILE A 131 -9.65 -11.45 -8.29
C ILE A 131 -9.11 -11.36 -9.73
N SER A 132 -9.98 -11.70 -10.68
CA SER A 132 -9.72 -11.48 -12.10
C SER A 132 -9.81 -10.00 -12.43
N GLY A 133 -8.97 -9.54 -13.34
CA GLY A 133 -8.93 -8.15 -13.73
C GLY A 133 -7.80 -7.84 -14.68
N LYS A 134 -7.59 -6.55 -14.92
CA LYS A 134 -6.51 -6.03 -15.73
C LYS A 134 -5.19 -6.08 -14.97
N LYS A 135 -4.19 -6.71 -15.56
CA LYS A 135 -2.82 -6.70 -15.02
C LYS A 135 -2.11 -5.42 -15.44
N LEU A 136 -1.60 -4.68 -14.47
CA LEU A 136 -0.79 -3.50 -14.67
C LEU A 136 0.64 -3.80 -14.25
N LYS A 137 1.58 -3.63 -15.18
CA LYS A 137 3.00 -3.70 -14.87
C LYS A 137 3.50 -2.29 -14.60
N PHE A 138 4.18 -2.10 -13.48
CA PHE A 138 4.73 -0.79 -13.13
C PHE A 138 6.02 -0.56 -13.93
N GLU A 139 6.25 0.67 -14.37
CA GLU A 139 7.49 1.03 -15.06
C GLU A 139 8.71 0.90 -14.14
N LYS A 140 8.51 1.22 -12.87
CA LYS A 140 9.45 1.04 -11.77
C LYS A 140 8.74 0.32 -10.64
N ASP A 141 9.49 -0.47 -9.87
CA ASP A 141 8.96 -1.10 -8.66
C ASP A 141 8.46 -0.01 -7.69
N GLU A 142 7.25 -0.18 -7.17
CA GLU A 142 6.72 0.60 -6.07
C GLU A 142 7.38 0.10 -4.77
N LEU A 143 8.12 1.00 -4.11
CA LEU A 143 8.83 0.73 -2.88
C LEU A 143 7.98 1.19 -1.69
N VAL A 144 7.63 0.27 -0.79
CA VAL A 144 6.84 0.57 0.40
C VAL A 144 7.73 0.39 1.64
N PRO A 145 8.35 1.46 2.16
CA PRO A 145 9.19 1.38 3.35
C PRO A 145 8.36 0.95 4.54
N LEU A 146 8.90 0.02 5.31
CA LEU A 146 8.21 -0.52 6.48
C LEU A 146 9.11 -0.60 7.69
N SER A 147 8.50 -0.43 8.86
CA SER A 147 9.15 -0.61 10.15
C SER A 147 8.33 -1.55 11.02
N LEU A 148 8.99 -2.55 11.62
CA LEU A 148 8.31 -3.45 12.55
C LEU A 148 7.94 -2.72 13.83
N ILE A 149 6.77 -3.02 14.37
CA ILE A 149 6.38 -2.63 15.73
C ILE A 149 6.72 -3.80 16.66
N ASP A 150 6.12 -4.94 16.36
CA ASP A 150 6.25 -6.21 17.06
C ASP A 150 5.82 -7.35 16.11
N ASP A 151 5.59 -8.54 16.67
CA ASP A 151 5.14 -9.71 15.95
C ASP A 151 3.73 -9.59 15.34
N ASN A 152 2.96 -8.61 15.78
CA ASN A 152 1.56 -8.39 15.44
C ASN A 152 1.34 -7.10 14.62
N GLY A 153 2.40 -6.38 14.25
CA GLY A 153 2.22 -5.21 13.41
C GLY A 153 3.48 -4.58 12.86
N PHE A 154 3.28 -3.80 11.81
CA PHE A 154 4.30 -2.98 11.15
C PHE A 154 3.69 -1.67 10.68
N ASN A 155 4.52 -0.67 10.42
CA ASN A 155 4.10 0.64 9.94
C ASN A 155 4.61 0.88 8.52
N VAL A 156 3.86 1.67 7.76
CA VAL A 156 4.27 2.32 6.50
C VAL A 156 4.11 3.81 6.66
N ASN A 157 5.22 4.56 6.57
CA ASN A 157 5.19 6.02 6.64
C ASN A 157 4.97 6.59 5.22
N CYS A 158 3.84 7.26 5.00
CA CYS A 158 3.52 7.79 3.68
C CYS A 158 4.43 8.92 3.22
N ASN A 159 4.99 9.74 4.14
CA ASN A 159 5.98 10.74 3.73
C ASN A 159 7.24 10.07 3.19
N GLN A 160 7.76 9.08 3.93
CA GLN A 160 8.92 8.33 3.46
C GLN A 160 8.62 7.61 2.15
N TYR A 161 7.44 6.99 2.02
CA TYR A 161 6.99 6.34 0.79
C TYR A 161 6.95 7.31 -0.40
N LEU A 162 6.39 8.51 -0.23
CA LEU A 162 6.33 9.51 -1.30
C LEU A 162 7.74 9.96 -1.73
N ASP A 163 8.68 10.02 -0.79
CA ASP A 163 10.07 10.43 -1.04
C ASP A 163 10.88 9.32 -1.74
N VAL A 164 10.87 8.07 -1.27
CA VAL A 164 11.65 6.98 -1.92
C VAL A 164 11.18 6.66 -3.33
N ASN A 165 9.89 6.89 -3.62
CA ASN A 165 9.37 6.74 -4.98
C ASN A 165 9.44 8.03 -5.81
N ALA A 166 9.94 9.13 -5.24
CA ALA A 166 10.08 10.44 -5.86
C ALA A 166 8.76 11.00 -6.45
N TYR A 167 7.62 10.69 -5.83
CA TYR A 167 6.30 11.10 -6.31
C TYR A 167 5.98 12.58 -6.07
N ARG A 168 6.66 13.21 -5.10
CA ARG A 168 6.53 14.67 -4.89
C ARG A 168 7.14 15.47 -6.03
N GLU A 169 8.21 14.96 -6.62
CA GLU A 169 8.97 15.64 -7.66
C GLU A 169 8.47 15.29 -9.06
N ASN A 170 8.11 14.02 -9.28
CA ASN A 170 7.75 13.49 -10.60
C ASN A 170 6.25 13.32 -10.83
N GLY A 171 5.43 13.60 -9.79
CA GLY A 171 4.00 13.30 -9.80
C GLY A 171 3.71 11.81 -9.60
N LEU A 172 2.42 11.49 -9.49
CA LEU A 172 1.95 10.11 -9.39
C LEU A 172 1.87 9.50 -10.79
N PRO A 173 2.38 8.27 -10.98
CA PRO A 173 2.30 7.63 -12.28
C PRO A 173 0.84 7.28 -12.59
N TYR A 174 0.44 7.54 -13.81
CA TYR A 174 -0.94 7.36 -14.29
C TYR A 174 -0.91 6.69 -15.66
N TYR A 175 -1.83 5.76 -15.87
CA TYR A 175 -1.99 5.06 -17.14
C TYR A 175 -3.44 5.22 -17.61
N SER A 176 -3.64 5.76 -18.80
CA SER A 176 -4.96 5.82 -19.43
C SER A 176 -5.02 4.98 -20.71
N GLU A 177 -6.21 4.48 -20.99
CA GLU A 177 -6.54 3.90 -22.30
C GLU A 177 -7.77 4.60 -22.89
N PRO A 178 -7.94 4.57 -24.23
CA PRO A 178 -9.19 4.97 -24.85
C PRO A 178 -10.38 4.20 -24.26
N ASP A 179 -11.50 4.88 -24.11
CA ASP A 179 -12.76 4.25 -23.70
C ASP A 179 -13.07 3.02 -24.59
N PRO A 180 -13.31 1.83 -24.01
CA PRO A 180 -13.59 0.61 -24.76
C PRO A 180 -14.88 0.69 -25.58
N ASP A 181 -15.81 1.57 -25.18
CA ASP A 181 -17.02 1.87 -25.96
C ASP A 181 -16.77 2.88 -27.10
N GLY A 182 -15.53 3.32 -27.28
CA GLY A 182 -15.07 4.16 -28.38
C GLY A 182 -15.57 5.60 -28.34
N ARG A 183 -16.04 6.08 -27.18
CA ARG A 183 -16.51 7.47 -27.05
C ARG A 183 -15.32 8.43 -27.17
N LYS A 184 -15.36 9.29 -28.18
CA LYS A 184 -14.29 10.25 -28.46
C LYS A 184 -14.10 11.22 -27.28
N GLY A 185 -12.85 11.39 -26.87
CA GLY A 185 -12.49 12.30 -25.78
C GLY A 185 -12.71 11.73 -24.38
N ILE A 186 -13.05 10.44 -24.26
CA ILE A 186 -13.14 9.73 -22.98
C ILE A 186 -11.97 8.76 -22.90
N GLU A 187 -11.23 8.83 -21.80
CA GLU A 187 -10.19 7.89 -21.45
C GLU A 187 -10.53 7.22 -20.12
N ILE A 188 -10.17 5.95 -20.00
CA ILE A 188 -10.23 5.23 -18.73
C ILE A 188 -8.85 5.27 -18.10
N GLY A 189 -8.76 6.00 -16.99
CA GLY A 189 -7.61 6.01 -16.10
C GLY A 189 -7.51 4.76 -15.25
N TYR A 190 -6.28 4.31 -15.03
CA TYR A 190 -5.96 3.22 -14.14
C TYR A 190 -4.86 3.63 -13.16
N PRO A 191 -5.00 3.29 -11.86
CA PRO A 191 -3.94 3.48 -10.89
C PRO A 191 -2.74 2.59 -11.20
N THR A 192 -1.56 3.18 -11.28
CA THR A 192 -0.30 2.42 -11.48
C THR A 192 0.53 2.28 -10.21
N THR A 193 -0.06 2.57 -9.05
CA THR A 193 0.48 2.24 -7.72
C THR A 193 -0.66 1.81 -6.80
N ILE A 194 -0.32 1.27 -5.64
CA ILE A 194 -1.29 0.80 -4.64
C ILE A 194 -1.41 1.77 -3.47
N PHE A 195 -0.32 2.39 -3.05
CA PHE A 195 -0.34 3.27 -1.89
C PHE A 195 -0.62 4.73 -2.25
N ALA A 196 -0.45 5.18 -3.50
CA ALA A 196 -0.75 6.57 -3.89
C ALA A 196 -1.40 6.71 -5.27
N VAL A 197 -2.69 7.04 -5.28
CA VAL A 197 -3.54 7.03 -6.48
C VAL A 197 -4.41 8.26 -6.49
N GLY A 198 -4.26 9.12 -7.51
CA GLY A 198 -5.03 10.37 -7.60
C GLY A 198 -4.99 11.18 -6.30
N GLU A 199 -6.02 11.98 -6.05
CA GLU A 199 -6.10 12.83 -4.84
C GLU A 199 -6.63 12.08 -3.61
N LEU A 200 -7.24 10.89 -3.76
CA LEU A 200 -7.85 10.14 -2.64
C LEU A 200 -7.13 8.83 -2.27
N GLY A 201 -6.06 8.46 -2.95
CA GLY A 201 -5.29 7.28 -2.60
C GLY A 201 -4.65 7.40 -1.21
N ILE A 202 -4.36 6.25 -0.60
CA ILE A 202 -4.06 6.14 0.84
C ILE A 202 -2.95 7.09 1.29
N CYS A 203 -1.85 7.18 0.55
CA CYS A 203 -0.74 8.12 0.80
C CYS A 203 -0.85 9.43 0.00
N SER A 204 -1.63 9.47 -1.08
CA SER A 204 -1.75 10.66 -1.93
C SER A 204 -2.76 11.68 -1.42
N ALA A 205 -3.76 11.26 -0.65
CA ALA A 205 -4.66 12.15 0.09
C ALA A 205 -3.94 13.17 0.99
N PHE A 206 -2.67 12.92 1.30
CA PHE A 206 -1.84 13.78 2.15
C PHE A 206 -0.89 14.69 1.37
N LEU A 207 -0.97 14.68 0.05
CA LEU A 207 -0.42 15.73 -0.81
C LEU A 207 -1.31 16.99 -0.80
N ASP A 208 -2.58 16.86 -0.40
CA ASP A 208 -3.52 17.98 -0.30
C ASP A 208 -3.15 18.95 0.84
N ASP A 209 -3.07 20.24 0.52
CA ASP A 209 -2.73 21.33 1.45
C ASP A 209 -3.76 21.53 2.57
N ASP A 210 -5.02 21.14 2.35
CA ASP A 210 -6.12 21.33 3.29
C ASP A 210 -6.10 20.34 4.47
N ILE A 211 -5.34 19.24 4.36
CA ILE A 211 -5.18 18.29 5.47
C ILE A 211 -4.23 18.85 6.54
N VAL A 212 -4.70 18.86 7.80
CA VAL A 212 -3.93 19.42 8.92
C VAL A 212 -2.58 18.71 9.12
N PRO A 213 -1.51 19.44 9.48
CA PRO A 213 -0.15 18.89 9.53
C PRO A 213 0.03 17.67 10.43
N GLN A 214 -0.73 17.56 11.53
CA GLN A 214 -0.65 16.41 12.43
C GLN A 214 -1.03 15.11 11.73
N ILE A 215 -2.05 15.17 10.86
CA ILE A 215 -2.53 14.02 10.11
C ILE A 215 -1.55 13.69 8.98
N LYS A 216 -0.98 14.70 8.29
CA LYS A 216 0.08 14.51 7.28
C LYS A 216 1.35 13.82 7.82
N ASN A 217 1.60 13.95 9.12
CA ASN A 217 2.70 13.28 9.81
C ASN A 217 2.32 11.89 10.36
N GLY A 218 1.13 11.41 10.04
CA GLY A 218 0.66 10.07 10.35
C GLY A 218 1.35 8.98 9.53
N TRP A 219 0.94 7.75 9.79
CA TRP A 219 1.41 6.56 9.09
C TRP A 219 0.32 5.51 9.03
N ILE A 220 0.46 4.56 8.12
CA ILE A 220 -0.40 3.38 8.08
C ILE A 220 0.18 2.37 9.08
N GLN A 221 -0.60 1.99 10.07
CA GLN A 221 -0.28 0.91 10.98
C GLN A 221 -1.02 -0.36 10.52
N PHE A 222 -0.26 -1.34 10.03
CA PHE A 222 -0.77 -2.65 9.72
C PHE A 222 -0.83 -3.50 10.99
N ARG A 223 -2.04 -3.85 11.41
CA ARG A 223 -2.29 -4.69 12.59
C ARG A 223 -2.68 -6.09 12.14
N ARG A 224 -2.08 -7.10 12.73
CA ARG A 224 -2.41 -8.51 12.46
C ARG A 224 -3.84 -8.79 12.93
N LEU A 225 -4.60 -9.43 12.06
CA LEU A 225 -5.95 -9.91 12.31
C LEU A 225 -5.88 -11.34 12.87
N ASN A 226 -6.73 -11.61 13.85
CA ASN A 226 -6.91 -12.92 14.48
C ASN A 226 -7.86 -13.81 13.68
#